data_AF-A0A4Q4D5X7-F1
#
_entry.id   AF-A0A4Q4D5X7-F1
#
_cell.length_a   1.000
_cell.length_b   1.000
_cell.length_c   1.000
_cell.angle_alpha   90.00
_cell.angle_beta   90.00
_cell.angle_gamma   90.00
#
_symmetry.space_group_name_H-M   'P 1'
#
loop_
_entity.id
_entity.type
_entity.pdbx_description
1 polymer ?
#
loop_
_entity_poly.entity_id
_entity_poly.type
_entity_poly.pdbx_seq_one_letter_code
_entity_poly.pdbx_strand_id
1 'polypeptide(L)'
;MAHKLVIVESPAKARTIGGYLGQGYVVESSIGHIRDLPNSAADTPAKIKDKPWGRLAVDVDNGFEPYYVVPRDKKSHIAKLKKLVKDADALYLATDEDREGEAIAWHLLDELKPPKGLPVHRMVFHEITKPAILAAVENPRAINDDLVEAQEARRIL
;
A
#
# COMPACT_ATOMS: atom_id res chain seq x y z
N MET A 1 -13.79 -13.44 -17.62
CA MET A 1 -14.28 -12.19 -17.01
C MET A 1 -13.08 -11.44 -16.48
N ALA A 2 -13.05 -10.11 -16.58
CA ALA A 2 -11.93 -9.33 -16.09
C ALA A 2 -11.76 -9.53 -14.57
N HIS A 3 -10.54 -9.77 -14.11
CA HIS A 3 -10.16 -10.05 -12.73
C HIS A 3 -9.49 -8.81 -12.14
N LYS A 4 -10.28 -7.92 -11.53
CA LYS A 4 -9.78 -6.68 -10.92
C LYS A 4 -9.45 -6.92 -9.45
N LEU A 5 -8.22 -6.62 -9.04
CA LEU A 5 -7.79 -6.72 -7.64
C LEU A 5 -8.01 -5.38 -6.94
N VAL A 6 -8.68 -5.39 -5.79
CA VAL A 6 -8.85 -4.24 -4.91
C VAL A 6 -8.15 -4.54 -3.59
N ILE A 7 -7.26 -3.65 -3.16
CA ILE A 7 -6.57 -3.78 -1.87
C ILE A 7 -7.04 -2.66 -0.94
N VAL A 8 -7.58 -3.05 0.21
CA VAL A 8 -8.00 -2.15 1.31
C VAL A 8 -7.14 -2.40 2.54
N GLU A 9 -7.19 -1.55 3.56
CA GLU A 9 -6.33 -1.72 4.74
C GLU A 9 -6.76 -2.88 5.66
N SER A 10 -8.07 -3.17 5.81
CA SER A 10 -8.59 -4.03 6.89
C SER A 10 -9.50 -5.15 6.37
N PRO A 11 -9.51 -6.32 7.04
CA PRO A 11 -10.35 -7.45 6.61
C PRO A 11 -11.85 -7.13 6.65
N ALA A 12 -12.28 -6.28 7.57
CA ALA A 12 -13.66 -5.85 7.68
C ALA A 12 -14.09 -5.05 6.44
N LYS A 13 -13.28 -4.05 6.02
CA LYS A 13 -13.53 -3.29 4.79
C LYS A 13 -13.54 -4.19 3.56
N ALA A 14 -12.64 -5.18 3.50
CA ALA A 14 -12.55 -6.09 2.35
C ALA A 14 -13.85 -6.87 2.15
N ARG A 15 -14.44 -7.38 3.24
CA ARG A 15 -15.74 -8.08 3.21
C ARG A 15 -16.86 -7.16 2.74
N THR A 16 -16.94 -5.96 3.28
CA THR A 16 -18.01 -4.99 2.94
C THR A 16 -17.91 -4.53 1.49
N ILE A 17 -16.73 -4.08 1.06
CA ILE A 17 -16.49 -3.58 -0.31
C ILE A 17 -16.65 -4.71 -1.33
N GLY A 18 -16.17 -5.91 -1.03
CA GLY A 18 -16.39 -7.09 -1.88
C GLY A 18 -17.88 -7.39 -2.11
N GLY A 19 -18.71 -7.24 -1.08
CA GLY A 19 -20.16 -7.39 -1.20
C GLY A 19 -20.82 -6.33 -2.10
N TYR A 20 -20.25 -5.13 -2.19
CA TYR A 20 -20.77 -4.05 -3.03
C TYR A 20 -20.33 -4.15 -4.50
N LEU A 21 -19.08 -4.52 -4.74
CA LEU A 21 -18.51 -4.63 -6.09
C LEU A 21 -18.96 -5.91 -6.82
N GLY A 22 -19.14 -7.01 -6.09
CA GLY A 22 -19.67 -8.25 -6.66
C GLY A 22 -18.70 -8.97 -7.60
N GLN A 23 -19.25 -9.67 -8.59
CA GLN A 23 -18.47 -10.51 -9.50
C GLN A 23 -17.52 -9.68 -10.37
N GLY A 24 -16.30 -10.20 -10.59
CA GLY A 24 -15.24 -9.52 -11.37
C GLY A 24 -14.24 -8.75 -10.51
N TYR A 25 -14.49 -8.63 -9.21
CA TYR A 25 -13.54 -8.04 -8.25
C TYR A 25 -13.08 -9.08 -7.24
N VAL A 26 -11.78 -9.08 -6.95
CA VAL A 26 -11.19 -9.75 -5.80
C VAL A 26 -10.75 -8.67 -4.83
N VAL A 27 -11.32 -8.66 -3.63
CA VAL A 27 -11.04 -7.65 -2.60
C VAL A 27 -10.23 -8.28 -1.47
N GLU A 28 -9.02 -7.77 -1.26
CA GLU A 28 -8.08 -8.26 -0.25
C GLU A 28 -7.69 -7.14 0.71
N SER A 29 -7.29 -7.51 1.91
CA SER A 29 -6.79 -6.58 2.92
C SER A 29 -5.26 -6.56 2.91
N SER A 30 -4.62 -5.41 3.13
CA SER A 30 -3.18 -5.31 3.38
C SER A 30 -2.81 -5.63 4.83
N ILE A 31 -3.81 -5.70 5.72
CA ILE A 31 -3.68 -5.85 7.17
C ILE A 31 -2.88 -4.67 7.74
N GLY A 32 -3.34 -3.46 7.44
CA GLY A 32 -2.70 -2.19 7.79
C GLY A 32 -1.45 -1.90 6.94
N HIS A 33 -0.47 -1.23 7.55
CA HIS A 33 0.81 -0.90 6.93
C HIS A 33 1.59 -2.14 6.51
N ILE A 34 2.09 -2.18 5.27
CA ILE A 34 2.84 -3.34 4.78
C ILE A 34 4.35 -3.24 4.94
N ARG A 35 4.84 -2.03 5.19
CA ARG A 35 6.25 -1.70 5.41
C ARG A 35 6.36 -0.71 6.55
N ASP A 36 7.52 -0.71 7.19
CA ASP A 36 7.88 0.25 8.22
C ASP A 36 9.41 0.41 8.26
N LEU A 37 9.91 1.39 9.03
CA LEU A 37 11.31 1.45 9.38
C LEU A 37 11.70 0.20 10.19
N PRO A 38 12.91 -0.34 10.02
CA PRO A 38 13.37 -1.50 10.77
C PRO A 38 13.41 -1.21 12.27
N ASN A 39 12.69 -2.01 13.05
CA ASN A 39 12.64 -1.88 14.52
C ASN A 39 13.83 -2.54 15.24
N SER A 40 14.69 -3.25 14.52
CA SER A 40 15.86 -3.93 15.07
C SER A 40 17.02 -3.95 14.09
N ALA A 41 18.26 -4.05 14.62
CA ALA A 41 19.46 -4.21 13.79
C ALA A 41 19.44 -5.48 12.92
N ALA A 42 18.63 -6.48 13.32
CA ALA A 42 18.43 -7.69 12.53
C ALA A 42 17.56 -7.44 11.28
N ASP A 43 16.69 -6.43 11.32
CA ASP A 43 15.80 -6.07 10.22
C ASP A 43 16.40 -4.98 9.32
N THR A 44 17.42 -4.25 9.78
CA THR A 44 18.17 -3.29 8.96
C THR A 44 18.73 -3.94 7.69
N PRO A 45 18.50 -3.38 6.48
CA PRO A 45 19.07 -3.90 5.24
C PRO A 45 20.60 -3.91 5.23
N ALA A 46 21.22 -4.97 4.70
CA ALA A 46 22.68 -5.11 4.66
C ALA A 46 23.40 -3.92 4.01
N LYS A 47 22.77 -3.29 2.99
CA LYS A 47 23.29 -2.13 2.27
C LYS A 47 23.47 -0.85 3.11
N ILE A 48 22.83 -0.78 4.27
CA ILE A 48 22.94 0.37 5.18
C ILE A 48 23.51 0.02 6.55
N LYS A 49 23.79 -1.26 6.83
CA LYS A 49 24.23 -1.70 8.16
C LYS A 49 25.56 -1.09 8.61
N ASP A 50 26.42 -0.78 7.66
CA ASP A 50 27.73 -0.15 7.84
C ASP A 50 27.65 1.38 7.98
N LYS A 51 26.48 1.98 7.70
CA LYS A 51 26.30 3.44 7.75
C LYS A 51 26.09 3.92 9.18
N PRO A 52 26.62 5.10 9.56
CA PRO A 52 26.40 5.68 10.89
C PRO A 52 24.92 5.83 11.27
N TRP A 53 24.08 6.15 10.27
CA TRP A 53 22.64 6.29 10.40
C TRP A 53 21.88 4.98 10.12
N GLY A 54 22.55 3.85 9.85
CA GLY A 54 21.93 2.59 9.47
C GLY A 54 20.93 2.04 10.49
N ARG A 55 21.14 2.34 11.79
CA ARG A 55 20.20 1.97 12.86
C ARG A 55 18.92 2.83 12.85
N LEU A 56 19.02 4.10 12.45
CA LEU A 56 17.86 4.97 12.24
C LEU A 56 17.11 4.58 10.95
N ALA A 57 17.83 3.97 10.00
CA ALA A 57 17.32 3.61 8.68
C ALA A 57 16.74 4.81 7.91
N VAL A 58 17.25 5.99 8.22
CA VAL A 58 16.98 7.25 7.53
C VAL A 58 18.34 7.85 7.20
N ASP A 59 18.59 8.12 5.92
CA ASP A 59 19.83 8.73 5.46
C ASP A 59 19.81 10.24 5.72
N VAL A 60 20.20 10.61 6.95
CA VAL A 60 20.25 12.02 7.40
C VAL A 60 21.28 12.86 6.64
N ASP A 61 22.18 12.23 5.90
CA ASP A 61 23.22 12.92 5.12
C ASP A 61 22.76 13.19 3.68
N ASN A 62 21.79 12.43 3.16
CA ASN A 62 21.31 12.52 1.78
C ASN A 62 19.79 12.76 1.71
N GLY A 63 19.33 13.85 2.32
CA GLY A 63 17.94 14.30 2.15
C GLY A 63 16.90 13.46 2.91
N PHE A 64 17.31 12.77 3.97
CA PHE A 64 16.43 11.97 4.84
C PHE A 64 15.76 10.78 4.14
N GLU A 65 16.41 10.17 3.13
CA GLU A 65 15.85 9.00 2.45
C GLU A 65 15.61 7.84 3.44
N PRO A 66 14.35 7.38 3.61
CA PRO A 66 14.05 6.27 4.52
C PRO A 66 14.22 4.90 3.87
N TYR A 67 14.65 3.94 4.67
CA TYR A 67 14.89 2.56 4.26
C TYR A 67 13.85 1.63 4.87
N TYR A 68 12.68 1.58 4.24
CA TYR A 68 11.58 0.73 4.64
C TYR A 68 11.87 -0.77 4.46
N VAL A 69 11.32 -1.58 5.36
CA VAL A 69 11.37 -3.05 5.31
C VAL A 69 9.98 -3.65 5.47
N VAL A 70 9.77 -4.82 4.87
CA VAL A 70 8.56 -5.62 5.11
C VAL A 70 8.76 -6.41 6.42
N PRO A 71 7.90 -6.22 7.44
CA PRO A 71 7.94 -7.00 8.67
C PRO A 71 7.85 -8.51 8.39
N ARG A 72 8.55 -9.32 9.18
CA ARG A 72 8.71 -10.77 8.92
C ARG A 72 7.37 -11.51 8.87
N ASP A 73 6.46 -11.16 9.77
CA ASP A 73 5.10 -11.67 9.89
C ASP A 73 4.22 -11.32 8.67
N LYS A 74 4.54 -10.23 7.94
CA LYS A 74 3.78 -9.82 6.74
C LYS A 74 4.31 -10.42 5.44
N LYS A 75 5.51 -11.02 5.43
CA LYS A 75 6.15 -11.52 4.18
C LYS A 75 5.30 -12.53 3.41
N SER A 76 4.68 -13.49 4.10
CA SER A 76 3.81 -14.49 3.47
C SER A 76 2.58 -13.84 2.83
N HIS A 77 2.01 -12.84 3.50
CA HIS A 77 0.86 -12.08 3.01
C HIS A 77 1.20 -11.22 1.80
N ILE A 78 2.34 -10.53 1.82
CA ILE A 78 2.85 -9.78 0.65
C ILE A 78 3.11 -10.72 -0.52
N ALA A 79 3.64 -11.92 -0.29
CA ALA A 79 3.81 -12.92 -1.35
C ALA A 79 2.47 -13.35 -1.97
N LYS A 80 1.40 -13.44 -1.18
CA LYS A 80 0.03 -13.68 -1.67
C LYS A 80 -0.44 -12.51 -2.54
N LEU A 81 -0.33 -11.27 -2.05
CA LEU A 81 -0.75 -10.08 -2.80
C LEU A 81 0.02 -9.95 -4.12
N LYS A 82 1.33 -10.20 -4.13
CA LYS A 82 2.16 -10.21 -5.35
C LYS A 82 1.68 -11.22 -6.40
N LYS A 83 1.19 -12.39 -5.98
CA LYS A 83 0.61 -13.37 -6.91
C LYS A 83 -0.69 -12.83 -7.51
N LEU A 84 -1.59 -12.33 -6.66
CA LEU A 84 -2.87 -11.77 -7.12
C LEU A 84 -2.69 -10.59 -8.07
N VAL A 85 -1.70 -9.72 -7.84
CA VAL A 85 -1.39 -8.60 -8.73
C VAL A 85 -0.94 -9.08 -10.11
N LYS A 86 -0.18 -10.18 -10.20
CA LYS A 86 0.28 -10.73 -11.48
C LYS A 86 -0.85 -11.33 -12.31
N ASP A 87 -1.85 -11.87 -11.64
CA ASP A 87 -3.01 -12.53 -12.26
C ASP A 87 -4.18 -11.55 -12.51
N ALA A 88 -4.05 -10.29 -12.08
CA ALA A 88 -5.09 -9.28 -12.22
C ALA A 88 -5.00 -8.53 -13.55
N ASP A 89 -6.15 -8.07 -14.04
CA ASP A 89 -6.26 -7.18 -15.21
C ASP A 89 -6.15 -5.69 -14.83
N ALA A 90 -6.41 -5.35 -13.57
CA ALA A 90 -6.19 -4.03 -13.00
C ALA A 90 -6.02 -4.10 -11.48
N LEU A 91 -5.29 -3.15 -10.90
CA LEU A 91 -5.11 -2.98 -9.45
C LEU A 91 -5.78 -1.69 -8.96
N TYR A 92 -6.63 -1.80 -7.95
CA TYR A 92 -7.23 -0.68 -7.24
C TYR A 92 -6.69 -0.60 -5.81
N LEU A 93 -6.13 0.55 -5.44
CA LEU A 93 -5.67 0.88 -4.10
C LEU A 93 -6.77 1.68 -3.40
N ALA A 94 -7.41 1.05 -2.42
CA ALA A 94 -8.67 1.49 -1.81
C ALA A 94 -8.53 1.72 -0.30
N THR A 95 -7.41 2.32 0.09
CA THR A 95 -7.14 2.77 1.47
C THR A 95 -7.87 4.07 1.77
N ASP A 96 -7.97 4.43 3.05
CA ASP A 96 -8.64 5.64 3.46
C ASP A 96 -8.09 6.91 2.82
N GLU A 97 -8.96 7.92 2.69
CA GLU A 97 -8.60 9.23 2.14
C GLU A 97 -8.02 10.15 3.22
N ASP A 98 -6.91 9.69 3.81
CA ASP A 98 -6.07 10.48 4.67
C ASP A 98 -4.60 10.20 4.34
N ARG A 99 -3.69 10.88 5.05
CA ARG A 99 -2.25 10.70 4.83
C ARG A 99 -1.76 9.28 5.17
N GLU A 100 -2.40 8.59 6.11
CA GLU A 100 -2.03 7.23 6.50
C GLU A 100 -2.40 6.25 5.39
N GLY A 101 -3.64 6.34 4.90
CA GLY A 101 -4.11 5.56 3.77
C GLY A 101 -3.31 5.85 2.49
N GLU A 102 -2.92 7.10 2.25
CA GLU A 102 -2.10 7.44 1.08
C GLU A 102 -0.70 6.82 1.17
N ALA A 103 -0.05 6.87 2.33
CA ALA A 103 1.24 6.21 2.56
C ALA A 103 1.15 4.68 2.43
N ILE A 104 0.06 4.05 2.91
CA ILE A 104 -0.18 2.62 2.73
C ILE A 104 -0.32 2.28 1.23
N ALA A 105 -1.08 3.07 0.46
CA ALA A 105 -1.23 2.90 -0.98
C ALA A 105 0.11 3.03 -1.71
N TRP A 106 0.90 4.04 -1.36
CA TRP A 106 2.24 4.24 -1.90
C TRP A 106 3.17 3.07 -1.58
N HIS A 107 3.19 2.60 -0.33
CA HIS A 107 3.99 1.44 0.04
C HIS A 107 3.57 0.18 -0.71
N LEU A 108 2.26 -0.05 -0.87
CA LEU A 108 1.73 -1.18 -1.66
C LEU A 108 2.22 -1.13 -3.09
N LEU A 109 2.19 0.04 -3.74
CA LEU A 109 2.67 0.20 -5.10
C LEU A 109 4.15 -0.18 -5.24
N ASP A 110 5.00 0.36 -4.38
CA ASP A 110 6.45 0.13 -4.42
C ASP A 110 6.84 -1.31 -4.03
N GLU A 111 6.16 -1.90 -3.03
CA GLU A 111 6.46 -3.28 -2.61
C GLU A 111 5.93 -4.31 -3.61
N LEU A 112 4.70 -4.15 -4.12
CA LEU A 112 4.05 -5.13 -4.98
C LEU A 112 4.62 -5.15 -6.40
N LYS A 113 5.14 -4.01 -6.88
CA LYS A 113 5.76 -3.86 -8.21
C LYS A 113 4.86 -4.41 -9.32
N PRO A 114 3.68 -3.80 -9.53
CA PRO A 114 2.73 -4.28 -10.54
C PRO A 114 3.41 -4.41 -11.92
N PRO A 115 3.07 -5.45 -12.72
CA PRO A 115 3.62 -5.64 -14.05
C PRO A 115 3.48 -4.39 -14.92
N LYS A 116 4.47 -4.17 -15.79
CA LYS A 116 4.43 -3.05 -16.74
C LYS A 116 3.17 -3.15 -17.61
N GLY A 117 2.40 -2.06 -17.67
CA GLY A 117 1.15 -1.99 -18.43
C GLY A 117 -0.10 -2.43 -17.66
N LEU A 118 0.03 -2.97 -16.43
CA LEU A 118 -1.12 -3.19 -15.56
C LEU A 118 -1.69 -1.83 -15.11
N PRO A 119 -2.97 -1.51 -15.40
CA PRO A 119 -3.60 -0.30 -14.89
C PRO A 119 -3.63 -0.31 -13.36
N VAL A 120 -3.18 0.79 -12.75
CA VAL A 120 -3.25 1.02 -11.31
C VAL A 120 -4.11 2.24 -11.04
N HIS A 121 -5.05 2.10 -10.12
CA HIS A 121 -6.06 3.11 -9.81
C HIS A 121 -6.08 3.39 -8.31
N ARG A 122 -6.01 4.66 -7.91
CA ARG A 122 -6.24 5.07 -6.52
C ARG A 122 -7.72 5.39 -6.34
N MET A 123 -8.41 4.58 -5.53
CA MET A 123 -9.84 4.70 -5.22
C MET A 123 -10.02 5.32 -3.84
N VAL A 124 -10.67 6.49 -3.75
CA VAL A 124 -10.95 7.18 -2.49
C VAL A 124 -12.44 7.31 -2.25
N PHE A 125 -12.85 7.27 -0.98
CA PHE A 125 -14.25 7.39 -0.57
C PHE A 125 -14.30 7.90 0.88
N HIS A 126 -15.27 8.76 1.17
CA HIS A 126 -15.49 9.28 2.52
C HIS A 126 -16.43 8.41 3.37
N GLU A 127 -17.17 7.50 2.72
CA GLU A 127 -18.10 6.59 3.39
C GLU A 127 -18.13 5.23 2.70
N ILE A 128 -18.46 4.19 3.46
CA ILE A 128 -18.52 2.81 2.97
C ILE A 128 -19.98 2.46 2.67
N THR A 129 -20.52 3.08 1.63
CA THR A 129 -21.84 2.81 1.08
C THR A 129 -21.72 2.26 -0.34
N LYS A 130 -22.68 1.44 -0.79
CA LYS A 130 -22.64 0.89 -2.15
C LYS A 130 -22.53 1.98 -3.23
N PRO A 131 -23.29 3.09 -3.18
CA PRO A 131 -23.15 4.17 -4.16
C PRO A 131 -21.77 4.81 -4.15
N ALA A 132 -21.22 5.11 -2.96
CA ALA A 132 -19.91 5.76 -2.84
C ALA A 132 -18.78 4.87 -3.41
N ILE A 133 -18.80 3.56 -3.11
CA ILE A 133 -17.80 2.62 -3.62
C ILE A 133 -17.88 2.46 -5.14
N LEU A 134 -19.08 2.40 -5.72
CA LEU A 134 -19.24 2.31 -7.17
C LEU A 134 -18.76 3.59 -7.87
N ALA A 135 -19.10 4.77 -7.34
CA ALA A 135 -18.63 6.05 -7.86
C ALA A 135 -17.09 6.16 -7.79
N ALA A 136 -16.48 5.67 -6.71
CA ALA A 136 -15.04 5.70 -6.52
C ALA A 136 -14.28 4.78 -7.50
N VAL A 137 -14.85 3.65 -7.89
CA VAL A 137 -14.29 2.77 -8.95
C VAL A 137 -14.29 3.45 -10.31
N GLU A 138 -15.35 4.23 -10.61
CA GLU A 138 -15.51 4.93 -11.88
C GLU A 138 -14.64 6.19 -11.98
N ASN A 139 -14.30 6.80 -10.84
CA ASN A 139 -13.56 8.06 -10.77
C ASN A 139 -12.27 7.92 -9.93
N PRO A 140 -11.30 7.09 -10.36
CA PRO A 140 -10.04 6.96 -9.65
C PRO A 140 -9.20 8.23 -9.82
N ARG A 141 -8.36 8.51 -8.82
CA ARG A 141 -7.35 9.57 -8.88
C ARG A 141 -5.94 8.99 -8.98
N ALA A 142 -4.94 9.86 -9.04
CA ALA A 142 -3.54 9.49 -8.83
C ALA A 142 -3.23 9.42 -7.32
N ILE A 143 -2.11 8.78 -6.97
CA ILE A 143 -1.55 8.92 -5.62
C ILE A 143 -1.16 10.39 -5.42
N ASN A 144 -1.46 10.92 -4.24
CA ASN A 144 -1.08 12.27 -3.84
C ASN A 144 0.25 12.21 -3.09
N ASP A 145 1.33 12.57 -3.79
CA ASP A 145 2.68 12.54 -3.24
C ASP A 145 2.87 13.51 -2.06
N ASP A 146 2.18 14.67 -2.02
CA ASP A 146 2.25 15.60 -0.89
C ASP A 146 1.73 14.97 0.41
N LEU A 147 0.69 14.13 0.34
CA LEU A 147 0.16 13.40 1.49
C LEU A 147 1.09 12.28 1.94
N VAL A 148 1.76 11.62 0.99
CA VAL A 148 2.78 10.60 1.27
C VAL A 148 3.96 11.24 1.99
N GLU A 149 4.51 12.33 1.43
CA GLU A 149 5.61 13.09 2.03
C GLU A 149 5.25 13.65 3.41
N ALA A 150 4.02 14.14 3.59
CA ALA A 150 3.55 14.60 4.89
C ALA A 150 3.45 13.48 5.93
N GLN A 151 3.10 12.26 5.52
CA GLN A 151 3.10 11.09 6.41
C GLN A 151 4.54 10.66 6.73
N GLU A 152 5.41 10.63 5.72
CA GLU A 152 6.82 10.25 5.86
C GLU A 152 7.57 11.21 6.78
N ALA A 153 7.41 12.52 6.59
CA ALA A 153 7.99 13.54 7.46
C ALA A 153 7.55 13.36 8.92
N ARG A 154 6.27 13.03 9.16
CA ARG A 154 5.76 12.70 10.50
C ARG A 154 6.33 11.39 11.04
N ARG A 155 6.62 10.41 10.18
CA ARG A 155 7.17 9.11 10.59
C ARG A 155 8.64 9.22 10.99
N ILE A 156 9.38 10.13 10.35
CA ILE A 156 10.81 10.39 10.58
C ILE A 156 11.04 11.29 11.81
N LEU A 157 10.16 12.25 12.08
CA LEU A 157 10.22 13.17 13.23
C LEU A 157 10.18 12.45 14.59
#